data_AF-A0A8J6AKT5-F1
#
_entry.id   AF-A0A8J6AKT5-F1
#
_cell.length_a   1.000
_cell.length_b   1.000
_cell.length_c   1.000
_cell.angle_alpha   90.00
_cell.angle_beta   90.00
_cell.angle_gamma   90.00
#
_symmetry.space_group_name_H-M   'P 1'
#
loop_
_entity.id
_entity.type
_entity.pdbx_description
1 polymer ?
#
loop_
_entity_poly.entity_id
_entity_poly.type
_entity_poly.pdbx_seq_one_letter_code
_entity_poly.pdbx_strand_id
1 'polypeptide(L)'
;MFPEVRNQNQRIIYDIVFNHFKRYKVEISSAIKTTFPFLEILRDRELISNDFFENCQEAVRNLVPVQKVMYSVLSEMEKVFNIEFLDALFSEVNMNEYPDLHTVHRNFE
;
A
#
# COMPACT_ATOMS: atom_id res chain seq x y z
N MET A 1 27.33 9.58 -18.12
CA MET A 1 26.62 8.50 -17.42
C MET A 1 25.65 7.82 -18.39
N PHE A 2 25.90 6.57 -18.76
CA PHE A 2 25.16 5.84 -19.79
C PHE A 2 23.70 5.51 -19.37
N PRO A 3 22.71 5.52 -20.28
CA PRO A 3 21.29 5.25 -19.97
C PRO A 3 21.05 3.84 -19.42
N GLU A 4 21.80 2.85 -19.90
CA GLU A 4 21.64 1.43 -19.55
C GLU A 4 21.95 1.16 -18.07
N VAL A 5 22.97 1.83 -17.51
CA VAL A 5 23.31 1.74 -16.08
C VAL A 5 22.22 2.36 -15.20
N ARG A 6 21.56 3.44 -15.67
CA ARG A 6 20.44 4.06 -14.93
C ARG A 6 19.23 3.14 -14.89
N ASN A 7 18.91 2.47 -15.99
CA ASN A 7 17.79 1.53 -16.08
C ASN A 7 18.03 0.27 -15.21
N GLN A 8 19.26 -0.22 -15.16
CA GLN A 8 19.64 -1.33 -14.26
C GLN A 8 19.50 -0.94 -12.78
N ASN A 9 19.98 0.26 -12.41
CA ASN A 9 19.85 0.75 -11.04
C ASN A 9 18.38 0.94 -10.64
N GLN A 10 17.55 1.47 -11.53
CA GLN A 10 16.10 1.62 -11.29
C GLN A 10 15.41 0.27 -11.05
N ARG A 11 15.78 -0.76 -11.84
CA ARG A 11 15.24 -2.12 -11.65
C ARG A 11 15.66 -2.72 -10.31
N ILE A 12 16.92 -2.56 -9.91
CA ILE A 12 17.42 -3.03 -8.62
C ILE A 12 16.67 -2.34 -7.47
N ILE A 13 16.49 -1.02 -7.54
CA ILE A 13 15.74 -0.27 -6.53
C ILE A 13 14.29 -0.76 -6.47
N TYR A 14 13.63 -0.93 -7.62
CA TYR A 14 12.28 -1.47 -7.69
C TYR A 14 12.18 -2.85 -7.02
N ASP A 15 13.09 -3.78 -7.34
CA ASP A 15 13.10 -5.14 -6.77
C ASP A 15 13.32 -5.11 -5.25
N ILE A 16 14.20 -4.24 -4.75
CA ILE A 16 14.44 -4.06 -3.31
C ILE A 16 13.17 -3.57 -2.62
N VAL A 17 12.57 -2.50 -3.13
CA VAL A 17 11.38 -1.87 -2.56
C VAL A 17 10.18 -2.82 -2.62
N PHE A 18 10.00 -3.53 -3.73
CA PHE A 18 8.95 -4.53 -3.88
C PHE A 18 9.10 -5.69 -2.89
N ASN A 19 10.31 -6.23 -2.73
CA ASN A 19 10.57 -7.28 -1.75
C ASN A 19 10.38 -6.79 -0.31
N HIS A 20 10.71 -5.53 -0.04
CA HIS A 20 10.46 -4.90 1.25
C HIS A 20 8.96 -4.81 1.54
N PHE A 21 8.17 -4.31 0.58
CA PHE A 21 6.71 -4.29 0.69
C PHE A 21 6.11 -5.66 1.01
N LYS A 22 6.55 -6.70 0.28
CA LYS A 22 6.09 -8.08 0.54
C LYS A 22 6.38 -8.55 1.96
N ARG A 23 7.55 -8.21 2.48
CA ARG A 23 7.99 -8.60 3.82
C ARG A 23 7.15 -7.96 4.92
N TYR A 24 6.75 -6.70 4.75
CA TYR A 24 6.06 -5.92 5.78
C TYR A 24 4.55 -5.81 5.61
N LYS A 25 3.96 -6.58 4.67
CA LYS A 25 2.53 -6.51 4.37
C LYS A 25 1.63 -6.74 5.59
N VAL A 26 2.03 -7.63 6.51
CA VAL A 26 1.30 -7.89 7.74
C VAL A 26 1.34 -6.67 8.67
N GLU A 27 2.53 -6.09 8.87
CA GLU A 27 2.77 -4.91 9.68
C GLU A 27 2.00 -3.70 9.13
N ILE A 28 2.01 -3.49 7.82
CA ILE A 28 1.23 -2.45 7.14
C ILE A 28 -0.27 -2.68 7.40
N SER A 29 -0.77 -3.89 7.18
CA SER A 29 -2.18 -4.21 7.40
C SER A 29 -2.62 -4.02 8.86
N SER A 30 -1.70 -4.24 9.81
CA SER A 30 -1.94 -4.07 11.23
C SER A 30 -1.91 -2.59 11.66
N ALA A 31 -1.14 -1.76 10.96
CA ALA A 31 -1.07 -0.32 11.22
C ALA A 31 -2.34 0.42 10.77
N ILE A 32 -2.96 -0.03 9.67
CA ILE A 32 -4.20 0.56 9.13
C ILE A 32 -5.42 0.01 9.89
N LYS A 33 -5.87 0.74 10.90
CA LYS A 33 -6.91 0.31 11.85
C LYS A 33 -8.34 0.65 11.42
N THR A 34 -8.48 1.59 10.49
CA THR A 34 -9.74 2.06 9.89
C THR A 34 -9.59 2.08 8.37
N THR A 35 -10.69 2.01 7.64
CA THR A 35 -10.66 2.03 6.17
C THR A 35 -10.30 3.40 5.59
N PHE A 36 -10.83 4.46 6.22
CA PHE A 36 -10.55 5.85 5.86
C PHE A 36 -9.27 6.33 6.55
N PRO A 37 -8.36 7.04 5.86
CA PRO A 37 -8.46 7.53 4.47
C PRO A 37 -7.88 6.58 3.41
N PHE A 38 -7.32 5.43 3.81
CA PHE A 38 -6.53 4.58 2.91
C PHE A 38 -7.31 4.16 1.65
N LEU A 39 -8.51 3.61 1.79
CA LEU A 39 -9.28 3.10 0.64
C LEU A 39 -9.73 4.21 -0.29
N GLU A 40 -10.11 5.36 0.25
CA GLU A 40 -10.53 6.54 -0.50
C GLU A 40 -9.37 7.10 -1.32
N ILE A 41 -8.16 7.17 -0.74
CA ILE A 41 -6.97 7.60 -1.47
C ILE A 41 -6.67 6.65 -2.64
N LEU A 42 -6.77 5.34 -2.43
CA LEU A 42 -6.55 4.38 -3.52
C LEU A 42 -7.61 4.54 -4.64
N ARG A 43 -8.87 4.73 -4.28
CA ARG A 43 -9.97 4.91 -5.24
C ARG A 43 -9.83 6.22 -6.01
N ASP A 44 -9.60 7.32 -5.30
CA ASP A 44 -9.57 8.67 -5.87
C ASP A 44 -8.33 8.90 -6.75
N ARG A 45 -7.27 8.12 -6.54
CA ARG A 45 -6.08 8.04 -7.41
C ARG A 45 -6.19 6.95 -8.50
N GLU A 46 -7.36 6.33 -8.66
CA GLU A 46 -7.62 5.29 -9.66
C GLU A 46 -6.72 4.03 -9.54
N LEU A 47 -6.12 3.81 -8.36
CA LEU A 47 -5.29 2.63 -8.06
C LEU A 47 -6.13 1.37 -7.83
N ILE A 48 -7.39 1.56 -7.44
CA ILE A 48 -8.40 0.51 -7.34
C ILE A 48 -9.70 0.96 -8.03
N SER A 49 -10.47 0.02 -8.54
CA SER A 49 -11.79 0.31 -9.11
C SER A 49 -12.82 0.61 -8.02
N ASN A 50 -13.90 1.31 -8.39
CA ASN A 50 -15.05 1.53 -7.50
C ASN A 50 -15.65 0.21 -7.01
N ASP A 51 -15.75 -0.81 -7.88
CA ASP A 51 -16.27 -2.13 -7.49
C ASP A 51 -15.38 -2.78 -6.42
N PHE A 52 -14.06 -2.66 -6.55
CA PHE A 52 -13.12 -3.18 -5.55
C PHE A 52 -13.24 -2.42 -4.22
N PHE A 53 -13.36 -1.10 -4.27
CA PHE A 53 -13.61 -0.26 -3.10
C PHE A 53 -14.90 -0.67 -2.38
N GLU A 54 -16.02 -0.82 -3.09
CA GLU A 54 -17.30 -1.21 -2.50
C GLU A 54 -17.25 -2.62 -1.88
N ASN A 55 -16.58 -3.57 -2.53
CA ASN A 55 -16.36 -4.91 -1.97
C ASN A 55 -15.58 -4.86 -0.64
N CYS A 56 -14.59 -3.97 -0.53
CA CYS A 56 -13.85 -3.79 0.72
C CYS A 56 -14.75 -3.21 1.83
N GLN A 57 -15.54 -2.19 1.50
CA GLN A 57 -16.49 -1.59 2.43
C GLN A 57 -17.56 -2.61 2.87
N GLU A 58 -18.04 -3.44 1.95
CA GLU A 58 -18.99 -4.51 2.25
C GLU A 58 -18.38 -5.59 3.17
N ALA A 59 -17.13 -5.99 2.95
CA ALA A 59 -16.45 -6.93 3.82
C ALA A 59 -16.38 -6.41 5.27
N VAL A 60 -16.07 -5.12 5.45
CA VAL A 60 -16.05 -4.47 6.77
C VAL A 60 -17.45 -4.39 7.38
N ARG A 61 -18.49 -4.07 6.59
CA ARG A 61 -19.91 -4.11 7.03
C ARG A 61 -20.33 -5.52 7.47
N ASN A 62 -19.81 -6.55 6.83
CA ASN A 62 -20.01 -7.95 7.18
C ASN A 62 -19.11 -8.43 8.35
N LEU A 63 -18.54 -7.50 9.11
CA LEU A 63 -17.74 -7.74 10.32
C LEU A 63 -16.44 -8.51 10.05
N VAL A 64 -15.93 -8.50 8.83
CA VAL A 64 -14.56 -8.96 8.56
C VAL A 64 -13.60 -7.97 9.22
N PRO A 65 -12.63 -8.42 10.03
CA PRO A 65 -11.67 -7.53 10.68
C PRO A 65 -10.95 -6.64 9.66
N VAL A 66 -10.86 -5.34 9.95
CA VAL A 66 -10.27 -4.33 9.05
C VAL A 66 -8.88 -4.75 8.58
N GLN A 67 -8.04 -5.24 9.49
CA GLN A 67 -6.67 -5.67 9.16
C GLN A 67 -6.64 -6.81 8.15
N LYS A 68 -7.63 -7.73 8.19
CA LYS A 68 -7.74 -8.79 7.18
C LYS A 68 -8.15 -8.21 5.82
N VAL A 69 -9.07 -7.25 5.81
CA VAL A 69 -9.46 -6.54 4.57
C VAL A 69 -8.26 -5.78 4.01
N MET A 70 -7.51 -5.05 4.84
CA MET A 70 -6.30 -4.34 4.41
C MET A 70 -5.25 -5.30 3.87
N TYR A 71 -5.01 -6.43 4.53
CA TYR A 71 -4.07 -7.44 4.02
C TYR A 71 -4.49 -7.98 2.64
N SER A 72 -5.79 -8.19 2.40
CA SER A 72 -6.33 -8.56 1.09
C SER A 72 -6.10 -7.46 0.05
N VAL A 73 -6.38 -6.19 0.38
CA VAL A 73 -6.10 -5.04 -0.50
C VAL A 73 -4.63 -4.99 -0.88
N LEU A 74 -3.73 -5.06 0.10
CA LEU A 74 -2.28 -5.06 -0.13
C LEU A 74 -1.82 -6.27 -0.97
N SER A 75 -2.51 -7.41 -0.86
CA SER A 75 -2.21 -8.59 -1.68
C SER A 75 -2.65 -8.44 -3.13
N GLU A 76 -3.71 -7.68 -3.40
CA GLU A 76 -4.08 -7.29 -4.77
C GLU A 76 -3.10 -6.25 -5.32
N MET A 77 -2.72 -5.26 -4.51
CA MET A 77 -1.73 -4.24 -4.91
C MET A 77 -0.34 -4.84 -5.16
N GLU A 78 0.02 -5.96 -4.50
CA GLU A 78 1.25 -6.70 -4.79
C GLU A 78 1.33 -7.17 -6.24
N LYS A 79 0.19 -7.54 -6.86
CA LYS A 79 0.14 -8.06 -8.24
C LYS A 79 0.38 -6.98 -9.28
N VAL A 80 0.01 -5.74 -8.96
CA VAL A 80 0.09 -4.56 -9.83
C VAL A 80 1.01 -3.49 -9.24
N PHE A 81 2.00 -3.94 -8.46
CA PHE A 81 2.83 -3.06 -7.65
C PHE A 81 3.49 -1.97 -8.48
N ASN A 82 3.44 -0.75 -7.99
CA ASN A 82 4.03 0.41 -8.63
C ASN A 82 4.38 1.48 -7.58
N ILE A 83 5.18 2.46 -7.99
CA ILE A 83 5.64 3.53 -7.10
C ILE A 83 4.50 4.46 -6.68
N GLU A 84 3.51 4.68 -7.54
CA GLU A 84 2.34 5.51 -7.24
C GLU A 84 1.51 4.94 -6.08
N PHE A 85 1.40 3.62 -5.98
CA PHE A 85 0.79 2.93 -4.86
C PHE A 85 1.58 3.15 -3.56
N LEU A 86 2.90 3.12 -3.58
CA LEU A 86 3.71 3.41 -2.38
C LEU A 86 3.53 4.86 -1.93
N ASP A 87 3.51 5.80 -2.87
CA ASP A 87 3.25 7.21 -2.58
C ASP A 87 1.85 7.41 -1.97
N ALA A 88 0.84 6.69 -2.49
CA ALA A 88 -0.49 6.68 -1.89
C ALA A 88 -0.48 6.09 -0.47
N LEU A 89 0.16 4.93 -0.29
CA LEU A 89 0.25 4.23 1.00
C LEU A 89 0.89 5.10 2.09
N PHE A 90 2.00 5.76 1.77
CA PHE A 90 2.74 6.62 2.70
C PHE A 90 2.45 8.12 2.52
N SER A 91 1.30 8.45 1.92
CA SER A 91 0.87 9.84 1.79
C SER A 91 0.74 10.50 3.16
N GLU A 92 0.96 11.82 3.23
CA GLU A 92 0.88 12.58 4.48
C GLU A 92 -0.42 12.33 5.24
N VAL A 93 -1.54 12.20 4.52
CA VAL A 93 -2.85 11.90 5.09
C VAL A 93 -2.88 10.53 5.78
N ASN A 94 -2.35 9.48 5.13
CA ASN A 94 -2.24 8.15 5.72
C ASN A 94 -1.26 8.12 6.90
N MET A 95 -0.13 8.82 6.80
CA MET A 95 0.86 8.85 7.88
C MET A 95 0.32 9.54 9.13
N ASN A 96 -0.49 10.58 8.95
CA ASN A 96 -1.15 11.28 10.05
C ASN A 96 -2.27 10.45 10.69
N GLU A 97 -3.09 9.75 9.89
CA GLU A 97 -4.16 8.89 10.43
C GLU A 97 -3.60 7.61 11.06
N TYR A 98 -2.53 7.06 10.50
CA TYR A 98 -1.93 5.79 10.92
C TYR A 98 -0.48 5.97 11.38
N PRO A 99 -0.23 6.50 12.59
CA PRO A 99 1.13 6.75 13.07
C PRO A 99 2.03 5.50 13.09
N ASP A 100 1.44 4.31 13.23
CA ASP A 100 2.16 3.03 13.20
C ASP A 100 2.83 2.78 11.83
N LEU A 101 2.35 3.40 10.74
CA LEU A 101 2.99 3.35 9.43
C LEU A 101 4.38 4.01 9.41
N HIS A 102 4.67 4.99 10.29
CA HIS A 102 6.01 5.57 10.38
C HIS A 102 7.08 4.55 10.74
N THR A 103 6.73 3.53 11.53
CA THR A 103 7.66 2.46 11.90
C THR A 103 7.97 1.57 10.70
N VAL A 104 6.97 1.34 9.84
CA VAL A 104 7.17 0.58 8.60
C VAL A 104 7.93 1.42 7.56
N HIS A 105 7.56 2.69 7.37
CA HIS A 105 8.18 3.59 6.40
C HIS A 105 9.69 3.75 6.63
N ARG A 106 10.14 3.87 7.89
CA ARG A 106 11.57 3.95 8.23
C ARG A 106 12.38 2.72 7.80
N ASN A 107 11.73 1.58 7.55
CA ASN A 107 12.44 0.41 7.04
C ASN A 107 12.66 0.49 5.51
N PHE A 108 11.93 1.36 4.81
CA PHE A 108 12.09 1.64 3.37
C PHE A 108 13.12 2.74 3.06
N GLU A 109 13.56 3.51 4.06
CA GLU A 109 14.61 4.56 3.97
C GLU A 109 16.03 3.99 4.13
#